data_AF-A0A8H4KB95-F1
#
_entry.id   AF-A0A8H4KB95-F1
#
_cell.length_a   1.000
_cell.length_b   1.000
_cell.length_c   1.000
_cell.angle_alpha   90.00
_cell.angle_beta   90.00
_cell.angle_gamma   90.00
#
_symmetry.space_group_name_H-M   'P 1'
#
loop_
_entity.id
_entity.type
_entity.pdbx_description
1 polymer ?
#
loop_
_entity_poly.entity_id
_entity_poly.type
_entity_poly.pdbx_seq_one_letter_code
_entity_poly.pdbx_strand_id
1 'polypeptide(L)'
;MNGLADIDYDDAFEDLDADLRRRPRFNTEPNRDPNGRQNNIIVHNDIGFRLARERFGVDQDVLFDLLPRTRDAPRRGILSLREFFVPPYVRHAPVQLIHWALGFVFRHLSEYSRTGTMDMFGAAVQDIQEDPIRHRAIDLWTARMHALCVVLNNGRGLGCSEGLLSEIIDFFEFIIRDVQNLLGWNETAKLFESFAGIVRTDQRDLVHQIRRIWNRFDPEVQEQVREDMRRALPVEDIDGMAHRMYRTLGY
;
A
#
# COMPACT_ATOMS: atom_id res chain seq x y z
N MET A 1 14.96 -12.66 3.81
CA MET A 1 15.23 -11.25 4.17
C MET A 1 14.90 -11.00 5.64
N ASN A 2 15.82 -10.40 6.41
CA ASN A 2 15.58 -9.93 7.79
C ASN A 2 15.76 -8.40 7.96
N GLY A 3 15.73 -7.64 6.88
CA GLY A 3 15.69 -6.18 6.91
C GLY A 3 14.76 -5.70 5.81
N LEU A 4 13.64 -5.08 6.19
CA LEU A 4 13.03 -4.10 5.31
C LEU A 4 14.08 -2.99 5.17
N ALA A 5 14.46 -2.62 3.95
CA ALA A 5 15.30 -1.45 3.77
C ALA A 5 14.53 -0.23 4.29
N ASP A 6 15.02 0.39 5.38
CA ASP A 6 14.37 1.55 5.95
C ASP A 6 14.49 2.72 4.95
N ILE A 7 13.35 3.22 4.46
CA ILE A 7 13.28 4.51 3.77
C ILE A 7 13.54 5.60 4.81
N ASP A 8 14.34 6.60 4.46
CA ASP A 8 14.51 7.77 5.30
C ASP A 8 13.21 8.60 5.26
N TYR A 9 12.59 8.78 6.43
CA TYR A 9 11.27 9.41 6.56
C TYR A 9 11.35 10.83 7.10
N ASP A 10 12.54 11.34 7.45
CA ASP A 10 12.72 12.53 8.30
C ASP A 10 11.95 13.76 7.77
N ASP A 11 11.95 13.99 6.45
CA ASP A 11 11.24 15.12 5.83
C ASP A 11 9.72 14.90 5.67
N ALA A 12 9.24 13.67 5.68
CA ALA A 12 7.82 13.34 5.45
C ALA A 12 6.92 13.57 6.70
N PHE A 13 7.49 13.74 7.89
CA PHE A 13 6.74 13.73 9.14
C PHE A 13 6.07 15.04 9.53
N GLU A 14 6.74 16.17 9.33
CA GLU A 14 6.17 17.48 9.70
C GLU A 14 4.85 17.72 8.97
N ASP A 15 4.74 17.18 7.75
CA ASP A 15 3.58 17.34 6.87
C ASP A 15 2.48 16.34 7.11
N LEU A 16 2.85 15.13 7.52
CA LEU A 16 1.86 14.11 7.83
C LEU A 16 0.99 14.55 9.02
N ASP A 17 1.59 15.20 10.03
CA ASP A 17 0.84 15.72 11.19
C ASP A 17 -0.07 16.90 10.79
N ALA A 18 0.37 17.78 9.89
CA ALA A 18 -0.46 18.85 9.35
C ALA A 18 -1.65 18.33 8.51
N ASP A 19 -1.42 17.32 7.67
CA ASP A 19 -2.46 16.71 6.82
C ASP A 19 -3.46 15.89 7.64
N LEU A 20 -3.00 15.10 8.62
CA LEU A 20 -3.88 14.33 9.51
C LEU A 20 -4.83 15.23 10.32
N ARG A 21 -4.40 16.45 10.67
CA ARG A 21 -5.23 17.42 11.41
C ARG A 21 -6.27 18.14 10.55
N ARG A 22 -6.08 18.20 9.22
CA ARG A 22 -6.96 18.93 8.28
C ARG A 22 -8.08 18.06 7.68
N ARG A 23 -8.10 16.75 7.96
CA ARG A 23 -9.05 15.83 7.32
C ARG A 23 -10.47 15.97 7.88
N PRO A 24 -11.49 16.11 7.01
CA PRO A 24 -12.88 16.14 7.43
C PRO A 24 -13.27 14.80 8.07
N ARG A 25 -14.06 14.87 9.15
CA ARG A 25 -14.73 13.69 9.72
C ARG A 25 -15.84 13.27 8.75
N PHE A 26 -15.61 12.20 8.00
CA PHE A 26 -16.65 11.65 7.13
C PHE A 26 -17.74 10.97 7.96
N ASN A 27 -18.98 11.19 7.55
CA ASN A 27 -20.16 10.56 8.15
C ASN A 27 -20.12 9.05 7.85
N THR A 28 -19.97 8.24 8.90
CA THR A 28 -20.13 6.78 8.87
C THR A 28 -21.60 6.36 8.76
N GLU A 29 -22.36 6.96 7.85
CA GLU A 29 -23.72 6.49 7.63
C GLU A 29 -23.67 5.19 6.80
N PRO A 30 -24.20 4.08 7.33
CA PRO A 30 -24.18 2.81 6.63
C PRO A 30 -24.99 2.92 5.34
N ASN A 31 -24.38 2.52 4.22
CA ASN A 31 -25.07 2.41 2.96
C ASN A 31 -26.19 1.36 3.11
N ARG A 32 -27.45 1.76 2.95
CA ARG A 32 -28.59 0.84 3.01
C ARG A 32 -28.84 0.30 1.60
N ASP A 33 -28.53 -0.97 1.42
CA ASP A 33 -28.97 -1.75 0.27
C ASP A 33 -30.52 -1.70 0.17
N PRO A 34 -31.13 -1.50 -1.01
CA PRO A 34 -32.59 -1.56 -1.20
C PRO A 34 -33.26 -2.84 -0.68
N ASN A 35 -32.50 -3.92 -0.44
CA ASN A 35 -32.99 -5.18 0.14
C ASN A 35 -32.87 -5.29 1.68
N GLY A 36 -32.41 -4.26 2.38
CA GLY A 36 -32.49 -4.18 3.85
C GLY A 36 -31.54 -5.11 4.62
N ARG A 37 -30.58 -5.79 3.97
CA ARG A 37 -29.49 -6.50 4.65
C ARG A 37 -28.26 -5.60 4.75
N GLN A 38 -27.80 -5.33 5.97
CA GLN A 38 -26.53 -4.64 6.19
C GLN A 38 -25.39 -5.64 5.98
N ASN A 39 -24.83 -5.68 4.77
CA ASN A 39 -23.61 -6.43 4.46
C ASN A 39 -22.34 -5.58 4.69
N ASN A 40 -22.40 -4.59 5.59
CA ASN A 40 -21.30 -3.67 5.84
C ASN A 40 -20.47 -4.12 7.05
N ILE A 41 -19.16 -4.12 6.90
CA ILE A 41 -18.19 -4.27 7.98
C ILE A 41 -17.75 -2.91 8.47
N ILE A 42 -17.78 -2.69 9.78
CA ILE A 42 -17.21 -1.52 10.42
C ILE A 42 -15.75 -1.77 10.73
N VAL A 43 -14.87 -1.03 10.06
CA VAL A 43 -13.42 -1.13 10.25
C VAL A 43 -12.97 -0.08 11.27
N HIS A 44 -12.28 -0.51 12.31
CA HIS A 44 -11.69 0.37 13.32
C HIS A 44 -10.19 0.52 13.08
N ASN A 45 -9.77 1.74 12.73
CA ASN A 45 -8.36 2.12 12.73
C ASN A 45 -7.97 2.61 14.12
N ASP A 46 -7.51 1.67 14.95
CA ASP A 46 -7.04 1.91 16.31
C ASP A 46 -5.51 1.80 16.45
N ILE A 47 -4.79 1.80 15.32
CA ILE A 47 -3.34 1.84 15.27
C ILE A 47 -2.85 3.25 15.62
N GLY A 48 -1.92 3.33 16.59
CA GLY A 48 -1.39 4.59 17.10
C GLY A 48 -2.23 5.19 18.22
N PHE A 49 -1.88 4.87 19.46
CA PHE A 49 -2.66 5.23 20.67
C PHE A 49 -2.92 6.74 20.85
N ARG A 50 -2.13 7.60 20.20
CA ARG A 50 -2.24 9.07 20.26
C ARG A 50 -2.94 9.68 19.04
N LEU A 51 -3.29 8.90 18.03
CA LEU A 51 -3.98 9.36 16.83
C LEU A 51 -5.49 9.23 17.00
N ALA A 52 -6.25 10.05 16.27
CA ALA A 52 -7.71 9.98 16.30
C ALA A 52 -8.16 8.63 15.78
N ARG A 53 -9.05 7.96 16.51
CA ARG A 53 -9.64 6.70 16.03
C ARG A 53 -10.56 6.99 14.85
N GLU A 54 -10.30 6.35 13.73
CA GLU A 54 -11.13 6.44 12.53
C GLU A 54 -11.99 5.18 12.39
N ARG A 55 -13.18 5.36 11.83
CA ARG A 55 -14.11 4.28 11.53
C ARG A 55 -14.57 4.38 10.09
N PHE A 56 -14.64 3.23 9.42
CA PHE A 56 -15.07 3.14 8.03
C PHE A 56 -16.15 2.09 7.91
N GLY A 57 -17.17 2.36 7.09
CA GLY A 57 -18.14 1.35 6.67
C GLY A 57 -17.76 0.86 5.28
N VAL A 58 -17.48 -0.42 5.14
CA VAL A 58 -17.07 -1.03 3.86
C VAL A 58 -18.01 -2.21 3.58
N ASP A 59 -18.45 -2.34 2.34
CA ASP A 59 -19.20 -3.53 1.93
C ASP A 59 -18.32 -4.78 2.11
N GLN A 60 -18.92 -5.84 2.63
CA GLN A 60 -18.20 -7.06 2.99
C GLN A 60 -17.57 -7.72 1.78
N ASP A 61 -18.28 -7.76 0.65
CA ASP A 61 -17.79 -8.43 -0.56
C ASP A 61 -16.62 -7.63 -1.14
N VAL A 62 -16.77 -6.30 -1.19
CA VAL A 62 -15.66 -5.38 -1.53
C VAL A 62 -14.43 -5.59 -0.64
N LEU A 63 -14.62 -5.64 0.68
CA LEU A 63 -13.54 -5.83 1.63
C LEU A 63 -12.80 -7.16 1.41
N PHE A 64 -13.56 -8.24 1.22
CA PHE A 64 -13.04 -9.59 1.10
C PHE A 64 -12.43 -9.91 -0.26
N ASP A 65 -12.89 -9.23 -1.30
CA ASP A 65 -12.31 -9.33 -2.64
C ASP A 65 -11.03 -8.53 -2.75
N LEU A 66 -11.00 -7.29 -2.21
CA LEU A 66 -9.85 -6.41 -2.37
C LEU A 66 -8.74 -6.63 -1.33
N LEU A 67 -9.10 -7.03 -0.11
CA LEU A 67 -8.18 -7.31 1.01
C LEU A 67 -8.36 -8.76 1.50
N PRO A 68 -7.85 -9.76 0.75
CA PRO A 68 -8.24 -11.16 0.93
C PRO A 68 -7.90 -11.75 2.31
N ARG A 69 -6.94 -11.19 3.05
CA ARG A 69 -6.60 -11.69 4.40
C ARG A 69 -7.57 -11.22 5.47
N THR A 70 -8.53 -10.37 5.13
CA THR A 70 -9.56 -9.90 6.05
C THR A 70 -10.77 -10.82 6.12
N ARG A 71 -10.90 -11.83 5.26
CA ARG A 71 -12.10 -12.69 5.15
C ARG A 71 -12.58 -13.30 6.48
N ASP A 72 -11.66 -13.81 7.29
CA ASP A 72 -12.00 -14.52 8.53
C ASP A 72 -11.83 -13.67 9.80
N ALA A 73 -11.48 -12.38 9.64
CA ALA A 73 -11.14 -11.51 10.76
C ALA A 73 -12.35 -10.78 11.39
N PRO A 74 -13.38 -10.32 10.65
CA PRO A 74 -14.49 -9.61 11.24
C PRO A 74 -15.23 -10.44 12.29
N ARG A 75 -15.44 -9.84 13.46
CA ARG A 75 -16.24 -10.43 14.54
C ARG A 75 -17.49 -9.58 14.74
N ARG A 76 -18.66 -10.17 14.52
CA ARG A 76 -19.97 -9.50 14.65
C ARG A 76 -20.04 -8.22 13.79
N GLY A 77 -19.51 -8.27 12.57
CA GLY A 77 -19.50 -7.13 11.64
C GLY A 77 -18.46 -6.05 11.95
N ILE A 78 -17.50 -6.31 12.83
CA ILE A 78 -16.44 -5.36 13.18
C ILE A 78 -15.06 -5.95 12.86
N LEU A 79 -14.23 -5.19 12.16
CA LEU A 79 -12.83 -5.49 11.88
C LEU A 79 -11.92 -4.57 12.69
N SER A 80 -11.09 -5.12 13.58
CA SER A 80 -10.04 -4.36 14.30
C SER A 80 -8.70 -4.53 13.59
N LEU A 81 -8.09 -3.42 13.18
CA LEU A 81 -6.82 -3.46 12.45
C LEU A 81 -5.63 -3.82 13.34
N ARG A 82 -5.74 -3.60 14.66
CA ARG A 82 -4.74 -4.02 15.64
C ARG A 82 -4.42 -5.52 15.60
N GLU A 83 -5.34 -6.35 15.16
CA GLU A 83 -5.14 -7.80 15.05
C GLU A 83 -4.13 -8.18 13.95
N PHE A 84 -3.93 -7.32 12.95
CA PHE A 84 -3.01 -7.55 11.83
C PHE A 84 -1.63 -6.96 12.06
N PHE A 85 -1.54 -5.85 12.79
CA PHE A 85 -0.32 -5.07 12.91
C PHE A 85 0.26 -5.16 14.33
N VAL A 86 1.10 -6.16 14.55
CA VAL A 86 1.82 -6.39 15.82
C VAL A 86 3.25 -5.82 15.75
N PRO A 87 3.83 -5.31 16.87
CA PRO A 87 5.04 -4.48 16.87
C PRO A 87 6.36 -4.99 16.25
N PRO A 88 6.61 -6.28 15.92
CA PRO A 88 7.81 -6.59 15.14
C PRO A 88 7.69 -6.12 13.68
N TYR A 89 6.48 -6.12 13.12
CA TYR A 89 6.26 -5.89 11.68
C TYR A 89 6.19 -4.41 11.31
N VAL A 90 5.53 -3.62 12.15
CA VAL A 90 5.39 -2.16 12.01
C VAL A 90 6.54 -1.39 12.65
N ARG A 91 7.63 -2.07 13.05
CA ARG A 91 8.76 -1.42 13.74
C ARG A 91 9.56 -0.48 12.83
N HIS A 92 9.58 -0.79 11.55
CA HIS A 92 10.37 -0.13 10.52
C HIS A 92 9.64 1.05 9.88
N ALA A 93 8.31 0.97 9.82
CA ALA A 93 7.47 2.04 9.31
C ALA A 93 6.89 2.86 10.48
N PRO A 94 7.03 4.18 10.46
CA PRO A 94 6.47 5.05 11.48
C PRO A 94 4.97 4.86 11.67
N VAL A 95 4.54 4.84 12.93
CA VAL A 95 3.13 4.56 13.28
C VAL A 95 2.17 5.54 12.61
N GLN A 96 2.57 6.81 12.41
CA GLN A 96 1.75 7.81 11.74
C GLN A 96 1.56 7.49 10.25
N LEU A 97 2.60 7.01 9.56
CA LEU A 97 2.50 6.59 8.16
C LEU A 97 1.64 5.34 7.98
N ILE A 98 1.73 4.39 8.92
CA ILE A 98 0.86 3.22 8.93
C ILE A 98 -0.59 3.62 9.18
N HIS A 99 -0.84 4.47 10.18
CA HIS A 99 -2.16 4.98 10.46
C HIS A 99 -2.75 5.70 9.24
N TRP A 100 -1.94 6.52 8.56
CA TRP A 100 -2.30 7.18 7.31
C TRP A 100 -2.63 6.17 6.22
N ALA A 101 -1.80 5.15 6.00
CA ALA A 101 -1.98 4.16 4.94
C ALA A 101 -3.26 3.33 5.14
N LEU A 102 -3.55 2.95 6.39
CA LEU A 102 -4.80 2.29 6.74
C LEU A 102 -6.00 3.21 6.48
N GLY A 103 -5.95 4.45 6.96
CA GLY A 103 -7.01 5.43 6.70
C GLY A 103 -7.20 5.71 5.21
N PHE A 104 -6.11 5.73 4.43
CA PHE A 104 -6.13 5.89 2.99
C PHE A 104 -6.83 4.73 2.29
N VAL A 105 -6.43 3.48 2.56
CA VAL A 105 -7.06 2.29 1.98
C VAL A 105 -8.54 2.23 2.31
N PHE A 106 -8.90 2.29 3.60
CA PHE A 106 -10.29 2.08 4.01
C PHE A 106 -11.22 3.22 3.62
N ARG A 107 -10.71 4.44 3.44
CA ARG A 107 -11.48 5.54 2.84
C ARG A 107 -11.85 5.24 1.40
N HIS A 108 -10.89 4.80 0.58
CA HIS A 108 -11.15 4.48 -0.83
C HIS A 108 -12.04 3.24 -0.97
N LEU A 109 -11.88 2.23 -0.12
CA LEU A 109 -12.78 1.07 -0.10
C LEU A 109 -14.21 1.45 0.31
N SER A 110 -14.36 2.36 1.28
CA SER A 110 -15.67 2.87 1.71
C SER A 110 -16.34 3.66 0.59
N GLU A 111 -15.59 4.50 -0.13
CA GLU A 111 -16.11 5.22 -1.29
C GLU A 111 -16.46 4.27 -2.43
N TYR A 112 -15.61 3.29 -2.74
CA TYR A 112 -15.87 2.26 -3.73
C TYR A 112 -17.14 1.44 -3.41
N SER A 113 -17.36 1.13 -2.13
CA SER A 113 -18.60 0.47 -1.66
C SER A 113 -19.86 1.32 -1.89
N ARG A 114 -19.71 2.63 -2.07
CA ARG A 114 -20.82 3.57 -2.32
C ARG A 114 -21.04 3.85 -3.79
N THR A 115 -19.97 4.02 -4.56
CA THR A 115 -20.02 4.54 -5.92
C THR A 115 -19.69 3.51 -6.99
N GLY A 116 -19.03 2.40 -6.61
CA GLY A 116 -18.50 1.41 -7.55
C GLY A 116 -17.33 1.91 -8.39
N THR A 117 -16.75 3.08 -8.06
CA THR A 117 -15.60 3.66 -8.75
C THR A 117 -14.44 3.86 -7.79
N MET A 118 -13.24 3.42 -8.17
CA MET A 118 -12.04 3.55 -7.36
C MET A 118 -11.06 4.47 -8.09
N ASP A 119 -10.71 5.58 -7.45
CA ASP A 119 -9.60 6.43 -7.85
C ASP A 119 -8.80 6.72 -6.58
N MET A 120 -7.69 6.00 -6.40
CA MET A 120 -6.87 6.11 -5.18
C MET A 120 -5.84 7.23 -5.28
N PHE A 121 -5.32 7.49 -6.48
CA PHE A 121 -4.09 8.26 -6.67
C PHE A 121 -4.24 9.48 -7.58
N GLY A 122 -5.43 9.77 -8.11
CA GLY A 122 -5.67 10.97 -8.92
C GLY A 122 -5.22 12.26 -8.21
N ALA A 123 -5.58 12.42 -6.93
CA ALA A 123 -5.13 13.53 -6.11
C ALA A 123 -3.61 13.53 -5.88
N ALA A 124 -2.99 12.36 -5.74
CA ALA A 124 -1.54 12.24 -5.55
C ALA A 124 -0.75 12.71 -6.77
N VAL A 125 -1.21 12.32 -7.97
CA VAL A 125 -0.60 12.76 -9.23
C VAL A 125 -0.72 14.27 -9.38
N GLN A 126 -1.90 14.83 -9.07
CA GLN A 126 -2.14 16.26 -9.11
C GLN A 126 -1.23 17.01 -8.12
N ASP A 127 -1.17 16.57 -6.85
CA ASP A 127 -0.31 17.14 -5.81
C ASP A 127 1.15 17.21 -6.27
N ILE A 128 1.69 16.12 -6.83
CA ILE A 128 3.09 16.06 -7.30
C ILE A 128 3.34 16.99 -8.50
N GLN A 129 2.37 17.11 -9.40
CA GLN A 129 2.51 17.94 -10.60
C GLN A 129 2.39 19.43 -10.30
N GLU A 130 1.54 19.79 -9.33
CA GLU A 130 1.21 21.18 -8.97
C GLU A 130 2.11 21.74 -7.86
N ASP A 131 2.85 20.90 -7.11
CA ASP A 131 3.73 21.36 -6.03
C ASP A 131 4.88 22.25 -6.57
N PRO A 132 4.96 23.53 -6.15
CA PRO A 132 6.07 24.40 -6.51
C PRO A 132 7.45 23.89 -6.05
N ILE A 133 7.49 23.01 -5.04
CA ILE A 133 8.68 22.34 -4.50
C ILE A 133 8.49 20.82 -4.67
N ARG A 134 8.41 20.35 -5.91
CA ARG A 134 8.15 18.95 -6.30
C ARG A 134 8.84 17.89 -5.43
N HIS A 135 10.11 18.11 -5.02
CA HIS A 135 10.86 17.17 -4.18
C HIS A 135 10.11 16.80 -2.90
N ARG A 136 9.46 17.76 -2.25
CA ARG A 136 8.74 17.54 -0.99
C ARG A 136 7.50 16.66 -1.17
N ALA A 137 6.64 16.98 -2.14
CA ALA A 137 5.49 16.12 -2.46
C ALA A 137 5.94 14.71 -2.88
N ILE A 138 7.05 14.60 -3.61
CA ILE A 138 7.63 13.32 -4.04
C ILE A 138 8.06 12.48 -2.84
N ASP A 139 8.80 13.05 -1.90
CA ASP A 139 9.29 12.34 -0.71
C ASP A 139 8.13 11.87 0.15
N LEU A 140 7.14 12.75 0.36
CA LEU A 140 5.94 12.43 1.11
C LEU A 140 5.12 11.31 0.46
N TRP A 141 4.87 11.39 -0.85
CA TRP A 141 4.11 10.34 -1.56
C TRP A 141 4.90 9.04 -1.70
N THR A 142 6.22 9.09 -1.77
CA THR A 142 7.07 7.89 -1.72
C THR A 142 6.98 7.20 -0.36
N ALA A 143 7.09 7.94 0.73
CA ALA A 143 6.92 7.42 2.09
C ALA A 143 5.52 6.81 2.30
N ARG A 144 4.48 7.49 1.79
CA ARG A 144 3.08 7.02 1.79
C ARG A 144 2.90 5.73 0.99
N MET A 145 3.52 5.63 -0.19
CA MET A 145 3.47 4.43 -1.02
C MET A 145 4.18 3.25 -0.40
N HIS A 146 5.33 3.48 0.21
CA HIS A 146 6.00 2.44 0.97
C HIS A 146 5.12 1.94 2.13
N ALA A 147 4.56 2.84 2.93
CA ALA A 147 3.65 2.48 4.01
C ALA A 147 2.41 1.71 3.50
N LEU A 148 1.89 2.09 2.34
CA LEU A 148 0.81 1.37 1.66
C LEU A 148 1.21 -0.06 1.31
N CYS A 149 2.39 -0.26 0.71
CA CYS A 149 2.91 -1.58 0.39
C CYS A 149 3.10 -2.44 1.66
N VAL A 150 3.55 -1.83 2.76
CA VAL A 150 3.67 -2.51 4.06
C VAL A 150 2.30 -2.97 4.57
N VAL A 151 1.27 -2.12 4.57
CA VAL A 151 -0.05 -2.51 5.09
C VAL A 151 -0.78 -3.51 4.19
N LEU A 152 -0.49 -3.53 2.89
CA LEU A 152 -1.09 -4.43 1.90
C LEU A 152 -0.28 -5.71 1.64
N ASN A 153 0.87 -5.88 2.29
CA ASN A 153 1.76 -7.01 2.05
C ASN A 153 1.02 -8.36 2.14
N ASN A 154 1.24 -9.23 1.15
CA ASN A 154 0.52 -10.51 1.03
C ASN A 154 0.90 -11.56 2.10
N GLY A 155 2.07 -11.44 2.72
CA GLY A 155 2.52 -12.35 3.78
C GLY A 155 2.26 -11.81 5.19
N ARG A 156 2.31 -10.49 5.38
CA ARG A 156 2.31 -9.87 6.72
C ARG A 156 1.25 -8.77 6.95
N GLY A 157 0.67 -8.20 5.90
CA GLY A 157 -0.37 -7.17 5.97
C GLY A 157 -1.80 -7.70 5.69
N LEU A 158 -2.65 -6.86 5.10
CA LEU A 158 -4.05 -7.15 4.78
C LEU A 158 -4.21 -7.97 3.47
N GLY A 159 -3.13 -8.15 2.72
CA GLY A 159 -3.16 -8.70 1.37
C GLY A 159 -3.59 -7.67 0.32
N CYS A 160 -3.22 -7.95 -0.92
CA CYS A 160 -3.50 -7.09 -2.07
C CYS A 160 -4.09 -7.96 -3.17
N SER A 161 -5.33 -7.67 -3.56
CA SER A 161 -5.96 -8.27 -4.74
C SER A 161 -5.35 -7.74 -6.03
N GLU A 162 -5.62 -8.40 -7.15
CA GLU A 162 -5.17 -7.92 -8.47
C GLU A 162 -5.82 -6.58 -8.85
N GLY A 163 -7.09 -6.37 -8.50
CA GLY A 163 -7.77 -5.09 -8.73
C GLY A 163 -7.10 -3.94 -7.97
N LEU A 164 -6.76 -4.16 -6.71
CA LEU A 164 -6.03 -3.17 -5.90
C LEU A 164 -4.58 -3.00 -6.37
N LEU A 165 -3.94 -4.08 -6.81
CA LEU A 165 -2.59 -4.03 -7.39
C LEU A 165 -2.56 -3.19 -8.66
N SER A 166 -3.60 -3.24 -9.49
CA SER A 166 -3.73 -2.42 -10.71
C SER A 166 -3.70 -0.92 -10.40
N GLU A 167 -4.44 -0.46 -9.40
CA GLU A 167 -4.43 0.95 -8.97
C GLU A 167 -3.03 1.36 -8.47
N ILE A 168 -2.37 0.48 -7.73
CA ILE A 168 -1.07 0.75 -7.12
C ILE A 168 0.06 0.75 -8.16
N ILE A 169 0.04 -0.20 -9.11
CA ILE A 169 1.09 -0.32 -10.12
C ILE A 169 1.08 0.85 -11.09
N ASP A 170 -0.09 1.41 -11.41
CA ASP A 170 -0.19 2.58 -12.28
C ASP A 170 0.47 3.80 -11.64
N PHE A 171 0.23 4.03 -10.35
CA PHE A 171 0.90 5.10 -9.63
C PHE A 171 2.40 4.81 -9.39
N PHE A 172 2.76 3.55 -9.17
CA PHE A 172 4.17 3.15 -9.07
C PHE A 172 4.91 3.42 -10.39
N GLU A 173 4.31 3.09 -11.52
CA GLU A 173 4.90 3.39 -12.84
C GLU A 173 5.07 4.89 -13.06
N PHE A 174 4.12 5.71 -12.59
CA PHE A 174 4.25 7.17 -12.59
C PHE A 174 5.48 7.63 -11.79
N ILE A 175 5.68 7.13 -10.57
CA ILE A 175 6.86 7.45 -9.75
C ILE A 175 8.15 7.09 -10.50
N ILE A 176 8.23 5.88 -11.06
CA ILE A 176 9.43 5.42 -11.76
C ILE A 176 9.68 6.17 -13.07
N ARG A 177 8.61 6.55 -13.80
CA ARG A 177 8.77 7.25 -15.09
C ARG A 177 9.15 8.70 -14.90
N ASP A 178 8.40 9.39 -14.05
CA ASP A 178 8.31 10.86 -14.08
C ASP A 178 9.06 11.49 -12.91
N VAL A 179 9.35 10.71 -11.86
CA VAL A 179 9.84 11.21 -10.58
C VAL A 179 11.19 10.60 -10.16
N GLN A 180 11.60 9.45 -10.72
CA GLN A 180 12.81 8.72 -10.26
C GLN A 180 14.09 9.55 -10.27
N ASN A 181 14.25 10.48 -11.22
CA ASN A 181 15.43 11.35 -11.29
C ASN A 181 15.59 12.26 -10.05
N LEU A 182 14.49 12.53 -9.34
CA LEU A 182 14.47 13.37 -8.15
C LEU A 182 14.59 12.53 -6.88
N LEU A 183 13.98 11.33 -6.87
CA LEU A 183 14.03 10.39 -5.75
C LEU A 183 15.40 9.68 -5.63
N GLY A 184 16.07 9.45 -6.76
CA GLY A 184 17.30 8.69 -6.85
C GLY A 184 17.07 7.17 -6.83
N TRP A 185 18.05 6.43 -7.34
CA TRP A 185 17.92 4.99 -7.56
C TRP A 185 17.85 4.15 -6.27
N ASN A 186 18.53 4.58 -5.20
CA ASN A 186 18.52 3.84 -3.94
C ASN A 186 17.13 3.79 -3.32
N GLU A 187 16.46 4.94 -3.18
CA GLU A 187 15.11 4.98 -2.61
C GLU A 187 14.07 4.33 -3.54
N THR A 188 14.28 4.48 -4.84
CA THR A 188 13.50 3.77 -5.86
C THR A 188 13.60 2.23 -5.70
N ALA A 189 14.79 1.70 -5.40
CA ALA A 189 14.98 0.27 -5.12
C ALA A 189 14.28 -0.19 -3.85
N LYS A 190 14.38 0.57 -2.74
CA LYS A 190 13.68 0.23 -1.49
C LYS A 190 12.15 0.23 -1.67
N LEU A 191 11.64 1.21 -2.42
CA LEU A 191 10.23 1.29 -2.74
C LEU A 191 9.79 0.08 -3.59
N PHE A 192 10.62 -0.35 -4.55
CA PHE A 192 10.37 -1.54 -5.37
C PHE A 192 10.37 -2.85 -4.56
N GLU A 193 11.28 -3.00 -3.61
CA GLU A 193 11.28 -4.17 -2.70
C GLU A 193 10.00 -4.24 -1.89
N SER A 194 9.50 -3.10 -1.41
CA SER A 194 8.23 -3.03 -0.69
C SER A 194 7.05 -3.38 -1.60
N PHE A 195 7.06 -2.86 -2.83
CA PHE A 195 6.09 -3.20 -3.86
C PHE A 195 6.09 -4.71 -4.20
N ALA A 196 7.25 -5.36 -4.28
CA ALA A 196 7.33 -6.82 -4.48
C ALA A 196 6.56 -7.60 -3.39
N GLY A 197 6.46 -7.05 -2.18
CA GLY A 197 5.67 -7.59 -1.07
C GLY A 197 4.17 -7.70 -1.35
N ILE A 198 3.63 -6.83 -2.21
CA ILE A 198 2.21 -6.81 -2.61
C ILE A 198 1.97 -7.49 -3.97
N VAL A 199 3.02 -7.80 -4.73
CA VAL A 199 2.89 -8.52 -6.00
C VAL A 199 2.48 -9.97 -5.74
N ARG A 200 1.29 -10.33 -6.23
CA ARG A 200 0.79 -11.71 -6.37
C ARG A 200 -0.22 -11.71 -7.52
N THR A 201 0.26 -11.94 -8.72
CA THR A 201 -0.57 -11.98 -9.94
C THR A 201 0.03 -12.92 -10.97
N ASP A 202 -0.84 -13.58 -11.73
CA ASP A 202 -0.51 -14.31 -12.95
C ASP A 202 -1.09 -13.66 -14.21
N GLN A 203 -1.82 -12.54 -14.05
CA GLN A 203 -2.34 -11.76 -15.16
C GLN A 203 -1.20 -11.21 -16.02
N ARG A 204 -1.26 -11.55 -17.31
CA ARG A 204 -0.20 -11.19 -18.25
C ARG A 204 0.04 -9.69 -18.31
N ASP A 205 -1.00 -8.87 -18.33
CA ASP A 205 -0.85 -7.42 -18.50
C ASP A 205 -0.12 -6.78 -17.31
N LEU A 206 -0.51 -7.15 -16.08
CA LEU A 206 0.18 -6.72 -14.86
C LEU A 206 1.63 -7.21 -14.83
N VAL A 207 1.90 -8.48 -15.19
CA VAL A 207 3.27 -9.01 -15.27
C VAL A 207 4.12 -8.22 -16.29
N HIS A 208 3.58 -7.88 -17.45
CA HIS A 208 4.29 -7.07 -18.45
C HIS A 208 4.56 -5.65 -17.94
N GLN A 209 3.62 -5.04 -17.20
CA GLN A 209 3.82 -3.74 -16.59
C GLN A 209 4.90 -3.78 -15.50
N ILE A 210 4.92 -4.80 -14.64
CA ILE A 210 5.97 -5.00 -13.64
C ILE A 210 7.34 -5.13 -14.32
N ARG A 211 7.43 -5.93 -15.39
CA ARG A 211 8.68 -6.06 -16.17
C ARG A 211 9.10 -4.76 -16.83
N ARG A 212 8.14 -3.98 -17.34
CA ARG A 212 8.40 -2.66 -17.93
C ARG A 212 8.96 -1.68 -16.89
N ILE A 213 8.40 -1.70 -15.69
CA ILE A 213 8.92 -0.92 -14.55
C ILE A 213 10.34 -1.38 -14.21
N TRP A 214 10.53 -2.70 -14.01
CA TRP A 214 11.84 -3.28 -13.68
C TRP A 214 12.92 -2.91 -14.70
N ASN A 215 12.62 -3.04 -16.00
CA ASN A 215 13.56 -2.76 -17.08
C ASN A 215 13.97 -1.28 -17.20
N ARG A 216 13.33 -0.36 -16.47
CA ARG A 216 13.75 1.05 -16.41
C ARG A 216 14.82 1.31 -15.36
N PHE A 217 15.01 0.40 -14.41
CA PHE A 217 16.01 0.55 -13.36
C PHE A 217 17.41 0.55 -13.96
N ASP A 218 18.31 1.30 -13.33
CA ASP A 218 19.73 1.23 -13.66
C ASP A 218 20.24 -0.23 -13.54
N PRO A 219 21.06 -0.74 -14.49
CA PRO A 219 21.54 -2.12 -14.46
C PRO A 219 22.28 -2.51 -13.18
N GLU A 220 23.02 -1.59 -12.55
CA GLU A 220 23.74 -1.87 -11.30
C GLU A 220 22.75 -2.09 -10.15
N VAL A 221 21.68 -1.30 -10.13
CA VAL A 221 20.60 -1.40 -9.14
C VAL A 221 19.80 -2.68 -9.37
N GLN A 222 19.51 -3.03 -10.63
CA GLN A 222 18.87 -4.30 -10.97
C GLN A 222 19.69 -5.48 -10.48
N GLU A 223 21.01 -5.46 -10.66
CA GLU A 223 21.90 -6.52 -10.19
C GLU A 223 21.84 -6.64 -8.67
N GLN A 224 21.93 -5.53 -7.95
CA GLN A 224 21.88 -5.51 -6.49
C GLN A 224 20.57 -6.11 -5.95
N VAL A 225 19.43 -5.61 -6.42
CA VAL A 225 18.11 -6.08 -6.00
C VAL A 225 17.91 -7.57 -6.37
N ARG A 226 18.43 -7.98 -7.54
CA ARG A 226 18.39 -9.39 -7.98
C ARG A 226 19.22 -10.31 -7.09
N GLU A 227 20.42 -9.90 -6.71
CA GLU A 227 21.27 -10.65 -5.79
C GLU A 227 20.62 -10.79 -4.40
N ASP A 228 19.97 -9.74 -3.91
CA ASP A 228 19.26 -9.78 -2.63
C ASP A 228 18.04 -10.70 -2.68
N MET A 229 17.28 -10.70 -3.79
CA MET A 229 16.24 -11.69 -4.04
C MET A 229 16.81 -13.11 -4.08
N ARG A 230 17.91 -13.34 -4.82
CA ARG A 230 18.54 -14.66 -4.95
C ARG A 230 19.01 -15.22 -3.60
N ARG A 231 19.56 -14.37 -2.73
CA ARG A 231 19.96 -14.74 -1.36
C ARG A 231 18.78 -15.11 -0.47
N ALA A 232 17.59 -14.58 -0.75
CA ALA A 232 16.37 -14.86 0.00
C ALA A 232 15.67 -16.16 -0.42
N LEU A 233 15.84 -16.62 -1.68
CA LEU A 233 15.18 -17.81 -2.22
C LEU A 233 15.32 -19.08 -1.36
N PRO A 234 16.49 -19.42 -0.77
CA PRO A 234 16.62 -20.65 0.02
C PRO A 234 15.93 -20.60 1.39
N VAL A 235 15.62 -19.39 1.87
CA VAL A 235 15.08 -19.15 3.23
C VAL A 235 13.58 -18.90 3.19
N GLU A 236 13.05 -18.47 2.05
CA GLU A 236 11.63 -18.21 1.85
C GLU A 236 10.90 -19.44 1.31
N ASP A 237 9.65 -19.62 1.73
CA ASP A 237 8.74 -20.61 1.14
C ASP A 237 8.57 -20.36 -0.37
N ILE A 238 8.11 -21.36 -1.13
CA ILE A 238 7.90 -21.28 -2.59
C ILE A 238 6.91 -20.15 -2.98
N ASP A 239 6.00 -19.81 -2.06
CA ASP A 239 5.06 -18.69 -2.21
C ASP A 239 5.56 -17.40 -1.55
N GLY A 240 6.83 -17.36 -1.14
CA GLY A 240 7.54 -16.22 -0.59
C GLY A 240 7.70 -15.07 -1.58
N MET A 241 8.05 -13.90 -1.07
CA MET A 241 8.13 -12.68 -1.88
C MET A 241 9.19 -12.81 -2.97
N ALA A 242 10.38 -13.28 -2.61
CA ALA A 242 11.49 -13.46 -3.54
C ALA A 242 11.12 -14.42 -4.67
N HIS A 243 10.51 -15.58 -4.35
CA HIS A 243 10.08 -16.56 -5.37
C HIS A 243 9.00 -16.02 -6.30
N ARG A 244 8.03 -15.26 -5.80
CA ARG A 244 7.01 -14.63 -6.64
C ARG A 244 7.65 -13.60 -7.57
N MET A 245 8.46 -12.71 -7.02
CA MET A 245 9.07 -11.63 -7.78
C MET A 245 10.06 -12.17 -8.83
N TYR A 246 10.89 -13.15 -8.47
CA TYR A 246 11.84 -13.80 -9.40
C TYR A 246 11.12 -14.38 -10.63
N ARG A 247 10.02 -15.13 -10.39
CA ARG A 247 9.16 -15.67 -11.47
C ARG A 247 8.49 -14.56 -12.29
N THR A 248 7.94 -13.54 -11.64
CA THR A 248 7.30 -12.40 -12.32
C THR A 248 8.28 -11.70 -13.25
N LEU A 249 9.53 -11.51 -12.83
CA LEU A 249 10.57 -10.89 -13.64
C LEU A 249 11.13 -11.80 -14.74
N GLY A 250 10.87 -13.11 -14.67
CA GLY A 250 11.23 -14.09 -15.71
C GLY A 250 12.60 -14.74 -15.50
N TYR A 251 13.03 -14.87 -14.24
CA TYR A 251 14.23 -15.58 -13.84
C TYR A 251 13.92 -16.98 -13.28
#